data_AF-A0A535VTS9-F1
#
_entry.id   AF-A0A535VTS9-F1
#
_cell.length_a   1.000
_cell.length_b   1.000
_cell.length_c   1.000
_cell.angle_alpha   90.00
_cell.angle_beta   90.00
_cell.angle_gamma   90.00
#
_symmetry.space_group_name_H-M   'P 1'
#
loop_
_entity.id
_entity.type
_entity.pdbx_description
1 polymer ?
#
loop_
_entity_poly.entity_id
_entity_poly.type
_entity_poly.pdbx_seq_one_letter_code
_entity_poly.pdbx_strand_id
1 'polypeptide(L)' 'MPAKTEKQRRFMGAELERKREGKKTRTGMSESELEKWASKPGGKKKS' A
#
# COMPACT_ATOMS: atom_id res chain seq x y z
N MET A 1 2.99 -0.42 -10.59
CA MET A 1 2.80 1.05 -10.57
C MET A 1 3.01 1.54 -9.15
N PRO A 2 4.03 2.37 -8.87
CA PRO A 2 4.18 3.02 -7.56
C PRO A 2 3.15 4.16 -7.40
N ALA A 3 2.84 4.55 -6.16
CA ALA A 3 1.99 5.71 -5.90
C ALA A 3 2.57 6.98 -6.54
N LYS A 4 1.71 7.74 -7.23
CA LYS A 4 2.08 8.97 -7.95
C LYS A 4 2.40 10.13 -6.99
N THR A 5 1.91 10.07 -5.76
CA THR A 5 2.11 11.10 -4.73
C THR A 5 2.40 10.49 -3.36
N GLU A 6 3.09 11.24 -2.49
CA GLU A 6 3.35 10.78 -1.12
C GLU A 6 2.07 10.61 -0.31
N LYS A 7 1.06 11.46 -0.53
CA LYS A 7 -0.26 11.34 0.10
C LYS A 7 -0.93 10.01 -0.24
N GLN A 8 -0.90 9.60 -1.50
CA GLN A 8 -1.42 8.30 -1.92
C GLN A 8 -0.61 7.16 -1.30
N ARG A 9 0.72 7.28 -1.25
CA ARG A 9 1.58 6.26 -0.63
C ARG A 9 1.21 6.03 0.85
N ARG A 10 1.09 7.12 1.62
CA ARG A 10 0.70 7.07 3.05
C ARG A 10 -0.72 6.53 3.23
N PHE A 11 -1.66 6.97 2.40
CA PHE A 11 -3.03 6.46 2.42
C PHE A 11 -3.09 4.95 2.16
N MET A 12 -2.36 4.47 1.15
CA MET A 12 -2.30 3.04 0.81
C MET A 12 -1.58 2.22 1.88
N GLY A 13 -0.58 2.79 2.56
CA GLY A 13 0.05 2.17 3.72
C GLY A 13 -0.90 1.99 4.90
N ALA A 14 -1.72 3.00 5.22
CA ALA A 14 -2.74 2.88 6.27
C ALA A 14 -3.83 1.85 5.92
N GLU A 15 -4.18 1.74 4.64
CA GLU A 15 -5.12 0.71 4.16
C GLU A 15 -4.50 -0.69 4.24
N LEU A 16 -3.21 -0.84 3.96
CA LEU A 16 -2.48 -2.09 4.13
C LEU A 16 -2.53 -2.57 5.58
N GLU A 17 -2.23 -1.69 6.54
CA GLU A 17 -2.32 -1.98 7.97
C GLU A 17 -3.73 -2.39 8.37
N ARG A 18 -4.75 -1.66 7.92
CA ARG A 18 -6.16 -2.04 8.14
C ARG A 18 -6.44 -3.45 7.65
N LYS A 19 -5.97 -3.81 6.45
CA LYS A 19 -6.18 -5.14 5.88
C LYS A 19 -5.48 -6.22 6.71
N ARG A 20 -4.27 -5.96 7.21
CA ARG A 20 -3.51 -6.86 8.10
C ARG A 20 -4.15 -7.04 9.47
N GLU A 21 -4.82 -6.01 9.97
CA GLU A 21 -5.66 -6.09 11.16
C GLU A 21 -7.00 -6.83 10.91
N GLY A 22 -7.23 -7.37 9.70
CA GLY A 22 -8.46 -8.05 9.33
C GLY A 22 -9.63 -7.09 9.06
N LYS A 23 -9.40 -5.78 9.02
CA LYS A 23 -10.43 -4.78 8.73
C LYS A 23 -10.62 -4.63 7.23
N LYS A 24 -11.84 -4.26 6.83
CA LYS A 24 -12.16 -3.97 5.43
C LYS A 24 -11.45 -2.69 4.99
N THR A 25 -10.86 -2.74 3.81
CA THR A 25 -10.24 -1.59 3.15
C THR A 25 -11.32 -0.80 2.42
N ARG A 26 -11.18 0.52 2.41
CA ARG A 26 -12.01 1.46 1.64
C ARG A 26 -11.71 1.39 0.14
N THR A 27 -10.50 0.97 -0.22
CA THR A 27 -10.09 0.84 -1.63
C THR A 27 -10.57 -0.45 -2.28
N GLY A 28 -10.98 -1.44 -1.49
CA GLY A 28 -11.31 -2.79 -1.99
C GLY A 28 -10.11 -3.58 -2.52
N MET A 29 -8.91 -3.03 -2.45
CA MET A 29 -7.69 -3.66 -2.95
C MET A 29 -7.23 -4.82 -2.07
N SER A 30 -6.48 -5.73 -2.68
CA SER A 30 -5.80 -6.82 -1.99
C SER A 30 -4.57 -6.32 -1.21
N GLU A 31 -4.09 -7.12 -0.25
CA GLU A 31 -2.91 -6.78 0.55
C GLU A 31 -1.68 -6.51 -0.33
N SER A 32 -1.45 -7.35 -1.34
CA SER A 32 -0.29 -7.24 -2.23
C SER A 32 -0.34 -6.01 -3.14
N GLU A 33 -1.53 -5.56 -3.53
CA GLU A 33 -1.70 -4.29 -4.23
C GLU A 33 -1.40 -3.11 -3.31
N LEU A 34 -1.99 -3.10 -2.11
CA LEU A 34 -1.75 -2.05 -1.12
C LEU A 34 -0.28 -1.93 -0.76
N GLU A 35 0.44 -3.05 -0.63
CA GLU A 35 1.89 -3.08 -0.41
C GLU A 35 2.67 -2.44 -1.57
N LYS A 36 2.32 -2.77 -2.82
CA LYS A 36 2.94 -2.18 -4.01
C LYS A 36 2.73 -0.67 -4.08
N TRP A 37 1.55 -0.19 -3.69
CA TRP A 37 1.24 1.25 -3.67
C TRP A 37 1.85 1.98 -2.48
N ALA A 38 1.97 1.33 -1.32
CA ALA A 38 2.58 1.88 -0.11
C ALA A 38 4.13 1.92 -0.19
N SER A 39 4.72 1.09 -1.06
CA SER A 39 6.16 1.06 -1.27
C SER A 39 6.68 2.35 -1.93
N LYS A 40 7.88 2.78 -1.55
CA LYS A 40 8.55 3.94 -2.16
C LYS A 40 9.03 3.59 -3.57
N PRO A 41 8.79 4.45 -4.59
CA PRO A 41 9.42 4.30 -5.89
C PRO A 41 10.94 4.38 -5.71
N GLY A 42 11.65 3.26 -5.89
CA GLY A 42 13.10 3.16 -5.70
C GLY A 42 13.55 2.16 -4.63
N GLY A 43 12.63 1.67 -3.78
CA GLY A 43 12.91 0.54 -2.89
C GLY A 43 12.85 -0.77 -3.66
N LYS A 44 13.96 -1.21 -4.26
CA LYS A 44 14.12 -2.62 -4.67
C LYS A 44 13.78 -3.48 -3.44
N LYS A 45 12.78 -4.36 -3.54
CA LYS A 45 12.70 -5.54 -2.66
C LYS A 45 14.05 -6.24 -2.83
N LYS A 46 14.93 -6.19 -1.81
CA LYS A 46 16.11 -7.06 -1.79
C LYS A 46 15.56 -8.48 -1.71
N SER A 47 15.72 -9.19 -2.82
CA SER A 47 15.45 -10.63 -2.96
C SER A 47 16.23 -11.44 -1.95
#